data_AF-A0A2E2C9Z1-F1
#
_entry.id   AF-A0A2E2C9Z1-F1
#
_cell.length_a   1.000
_cell.length_b   1.000
_cell.length_c   1.000
_cell.angle_alpha   90.00
_cell.angle_beta   90.00
_cell.angle_gamma   90.00
#
_symmetry.space_group_name_H-M   'P 1'
#
loop_
_entity.id
_entity.type
_entity.pdbx_description
1 polymer ?
#
loop_
_entity_poly.entity_id
_entity_poly.type
_entity_poly.pdbx_seq_one_letter_code
_entity_poly.pdbx_strand_id
1 'polypeptide(L)'
;MNANARQMQAVYKYQRTVLNAFTEVVNRIHKVENYGKSVEIKMQQLAALEESVDVATKLFQNARAEYVEVLLAQRDLQDAKVVLIETKQQQLAAIVNTYQALGGRRSHPDL
;
A
#
# COMPACT_ATOMS: atom_id res chain seq x y z
N MET A 1 -27.71 -35.00 27.86
CA MET A 1 -26.49 -35.15 27.03
C MET A 1 -26.23 -33.99 26.04
N ASN A 2 -27.14 -33.03 25.85
CA ASN A 2 -26.96 -31.94 24.86
C ASN A 2 -26.07 -30.76 25.28
N ALA A 3 -25.77 -30.61 26.58
CA ALA A 3 -24.96 -29.50 27.09
C ALA A 3 -23.48 -29.60 26.66
N ASN A 4 -22.92 -30.82 26.64
CA ASN A 4 -21.51 -31.07 26.31
C ASN A 4 -21.22 -30.81 24.81
N ALA A 5 -22.13 -31.22 23.92
CA ALA A 5 -22.00 -30.95 22.48
C ALA A 5 -22.05 -29.43 22.16
N ARG A 6 -22.93 -28.67 22.83
CA ARG A 6 -23.00 -27.21 22.67
C ARG A 6 -21.76 -26.50 23.22
N GLN A 7 -21.23 -26.95 24.35
CA GLN A 7 -19.98 -26.43 24.91
C GLN A 7 -18.79 -26.69 23.99
N MET A 8 -18.68 -27.90 23.45
CA MET A 8 -17.62 -28.26 22.50
C MET A 8 -17.72 -27.45 21.20
N GLN A 9 -18.94 -27.25 20.68
CA GLN A 9 -19.18 -26.39 19.51
C GLN A 9 -18.81 -24.92 19.79
N ALA A 10 -19.10 -24.41 20.98
CA ALA A 10 -18.74 -23.04 21.38
C ALA A 10 -17.21 -22.86 21.47
N VAL A 11 -16.49 -23.84 22.01
CA VAL A 11 -15.01 -23.83 22.05
C VAL A 11 -14.42 -23.82 20.64
N TYR A 12 -14.91 -24.68 19.74
CA TYR A 12 -14.45 -24.69 18.35
C TYR A 12 -14.76 -23.37 17.62
N LYS A 13 -15.94 -22.79 17.85
CA LYS A 13 -16.31 -21.48 17.30
C LYS A 13 -15.36 -20.39 17.80
N TYR A 14 -15.06 -20.37 19.10
CA TYR A 14 -14.10 -19.45 19.69
C TYR A 14 -12.70 -19.60 19.08
N GLN A 15 -12.16 -20.82 19.04
CA GLN A 15 -10.85 -21.10 18.45
C GLN A 15 -10.76 -20.63 17.00
N ARG A 16 -11.77 -20.93 16.18
CA ARG A 16 -11.85 -20.49 14.79
C ARG A 16 -11.92 -18.97 14.67
N THR A 17 -12.70 -18.30 15.51
CA THR A 17 -12.80 -16.83 15.50
C THR A 17 -11.46 -16.17 15.86
N VAL A 18 -10.75 -16.68 16.87
CA VAL A 18 -9.44 -16.16 17.28
C VAL A 18 -8.40 -16.39 16.18
N LEU A 19 -8.34 -17.59 15.60
CA LEU A 19 -7.41 -17.89 14.52
C LEU A 19 -7.64 -16.98 13.31
N ASN A 20 -8.90 -16.83 12.89
CA ASN A 20 -9.25 -15.95 11.77
C ASN A 20 -8.87 -14.50 12.06
N ALA A 21 -9.12 -14.02 13.28
CA ALA A 21 -8.74 -12.68 13.70
C ALA A 21 -7.23 -12.46 13.64
N PHE A 22 -6.44 -13.44 14.11
CA PHE A 22 -4.99 -13.38 14.09
C PHE A 22 -4.46 -13.33 12.65
N THR A 23 -4.92 -14.22 11.77
CA THR A 23 -4.52 -14.23 10.36
C THR A 23 -4.88 -12.92 9.66
N GLU A 24 -6.05 -12.36 9.94
CA GLU A 24 -6.47 -11.08 9.36
C GLU A 24 -5.55 -9.93 9.78
N VAL A 25 -5.15 -9.86 11.05
CA VAL A 25 -4.24 -8.83 11.57
C VAL A 25 -2.86 -8.96 10.95
N VAL A 26 -2.29 -10.17 10.92
CA VAL A 26 -0.97 -10.43 10.32
C VAL A 26 -0.95 -10.01 8.85
N ASN A 27 -1.98 -10.38 8.07
CA ASN A 27 -2.10 -10.00 6.67
C ASN A 27 -2.18 -8.48 6.48
N ARG A 28 -2.88 -7.77 7.38
CA ARG A 28 -3.02 -6.31 7.32
C ARG A 28 -1.70 -5.58 7.65
N ILE A 29 -0.97 -6.04 8.67
CA ILE A 29 0.36 -5.52 9.01
C ILE A 29 1.32 -5.68 7.82
N HIS A 30 1.38 -6.87 7.23
CA HIS A 30 2.23 -7.10 6.06
C HIS A 30 1.83 -6.24 4.85
N LYS A 31 0.54 -5.96 4.65
CA LYS A 31 0.11 -5.01 3.61
C LYS A 31 0.68 -3.62 3.84
N VAL A 32 0.61 -3.10 5.07
CA VAL A 32 1.16 -1.77 5.42
C VAL A 32 2.66 -1.72 5.15
N GLU A 33 3.40 -2.75 5.59
CA GLU A 33 4.85 -2.85 5.37
C GLU A 33 5.19 -2.87 3.86
N ASN A 34 4.47 -3.68 3.08
CA ASN A 34 4.69 -3.79 1.63
C ASN A 34 4.39 -2.48 0.90
N TYR A 35 3.33 -1.77 1.28
CA TYR A 35 3.06 -0.44 0.73
C TYR A 35 4.15 0.56 1.10
N GLY A 36 4.68 0.51 2.33
CA GLY A 36 5.82 1.33 2.73
C GLY A 36 7.05 1.11 1.86
N LYS A 37 7.43 -0.15 1.64
CA LYS A 37 8.54 -0.50 0.72
C LYS A 37 8.26 -0.04 -0.71
N SER A 38 7.02 -0.17 -1.19
CA SER A 38 6.65 0.27 -2.54
C SER A 38 6.79 1.79 -2.69
N VAL A 39 6.40 2.57 -1.69
CA VAL A 39 6.60 4.02 -1.67
C VAL A 39 8.08 4.38 -1.73
N GLU A 40 8.92 3.71 -0.95
CA GLU A 40 10.36 3.95 -0.93
C GLU A 40 11.00 3.69 -2.30
N ILE A 41 10.70 2.56 -2.93
CA ILE A 41 11.20 2.22 -4.28
C ILE A 41 10.72 3.25 -5.31
N LYS A 42 9.46 3.67 -5.25
CA LYS A 42 8.91 4.68 -6.17
C LYS A 42 9.55 6.05 -5.96
N MET A 43 9.93 6.40 -4.74
CA MET A 43 10.69 7.63 -4.48
C MET A 43 12.09 7.58 -5.11
N GLN A 44 12.78 6.44 -5.06
CA GLN A 44 14.07 6.26 -5.74
C GLN A 44 13.92 6.35 -7.27
N GLN A 45 12.88 5.74 -7.83
CA GLN A 45 12.56 5.86 -9.26
C GLN A 45 12.28 7.31 -9.65
N LEU A 46 11.56 8.06 -8.81
CA LEU A 46 11.28 9.47 -9.06
C LEU A 46 12.57 10.30 -9.13
N ALA A 47 13.51 10.07 -8.22
CA ALA A 47 14.80 10.76 -8.22
C ALA A 47 15.60 10.50 -9.51
N ALA A 48 15.60 9.26 -10.01
CA ALA A 48 16.26 8.92 -11.27
C ALA A 48 15.59 9.60 -12.49
N LEU A 49 14.28 9.78 -12.47
CA LEU A 49 13.55 10.50 -13.52
C LEU A 49 13.81 12.01 -13.46
N GLU A 50 13.96 12.59 -12.26
CA GLU A 50 14.37 13.98 -12.09
C GLU A 50 15.77 14.23 -12.68
N GLU A 51 16.71 13.33 -12.44
CA GLU A 51 18.04 13.37 -13.06
C GLU A 51 17.95 13.23 -14.60
N SER A 52 17.07 12.36 -15.09
CA SER A 52 16.86 12.18 -16.53
C SER A 52 16.33 13.45 -17.21
N VAL A 53 15.42 14.18 -16.56
CA VAL A 53 14.95 15.50 -17.05
C VAL A 53 16.08 16.52 -17.06
N ASP A 54 16.92 16.55 -16.03
CA ASP A 54 18.08 17.46 -15.97
C ASP A 54 19.09 17.17 -17.09
N VAL A 55 19.41 15.90 -17.35
CA VAL A 55 20.29 15.49 -18.45
C VAL A 55 19.71 15.87 -19.81
N ALA A 56 18.43 15.57 -20.06
CA ALA A 56 17.77 15.94 -21.32
C ALA A 56 17.78 17.46 -21.54
N THR A 57 17.51 18.23 -20.48
CA THR A 57 17.55 19.70 -20.52
C THR A 57 18.93 20.22 -20.87
N LYS A 58 19.99 19.66 -20.26
CA LYS A 58 21.39 20.02 -20.57
C LYS A 58 21.76 19.66 -22.01
N LEU A 59 21.35 18.50 -22.52
CA LEU A 59 21.62 18.10 -23.90
C LEU A 59 20.95 19.05 -24.89
N PHE A 60 19.70 19.45 -24.64
CA PHE A 60 18.99 20.43 -25.45
C PHE A 60 19.71 21.79 -25.46
N GLN A 61 20.12 22.29 -24.29
CA GLN A 61 20.86 23.56 -24.17
C GLN A 61 22.21 23.54 -24.92
N ASN A 62 22.84 22.37 -25.03
CA ASN A 62 24.09 22.20 -25.78
C ASN A 62 23.86 21.87 -27.27
N ALA A 63 22.63 22.02 -27.79
CA ALA A 63 22.21 21.70 -29.15
C ALA A 63 22.40 20.22 -29.55
N ARG A 64 22.41 19.30 -28.58
CA ARG A 64 22.65 17.85 -28.76
C ARG A 64 21.38 17.00 -28.69
N ALA A 65 20.25 17.58 -28.30
CA ALA A 65 18.97 16.90 -28.20
C ALA A 65 17.84 17.80 -28.74
N GLU A 66 16.78 17.18 -29.24
CA GLU A 66 15.56 17.90 -29.61
C GLU A 66 14.75 18.24 -28.35
N TYR A 67 14.03 19.37 -28.37
CA TYR A 67 13.17 19.77 -27.24
C TYR A 67 12.10 18.71 -26.90
N VAL A 68 11.73 17.85 -27.87
CA VAL A 68 10.79 16.75 -27.66
C VAL A 68 11.30 15.73 -26.64
N GLU A 69 12.61 15.51 -26.53
CA GLU A 69 13.20 14.59 -25.55
C GLU A 69 13.03 15.11 -24.12
N VAL A 70 13.15 16.43 -23.93
CA VAL A 70 12.88 17.10 -22.64
C VAL A 70 11.42 16.92 -22.25
N LEU A 71 10.49 17.11 -23.19
CA LEU A 71 9.06 16.94 -22.93
C LEU A 71 8.70 15.49 -22.61
N LEU A 72 9.30 14.52 -23.28
CA LEU A 72 9.11 13.10 -22.99
C LEU A 72 9.62 12.73 -21.59
N ALA A 73 10.83 13.17 -21.24
CA ALA A 73 11.39 12.97 -19.90
C ALA A 73 10.52 13.60 -18.81
N GLN A 74 10.00 14.81 -19.05
CA GLN A 74 9.09 15.50 -18.14
C GLN A 74 7.75 14.77 -17.99
N ARG A 75 7.21 14.20 -19.08
CA ARG A 75 5.99 13.39 -19.04
C ARG A 75 6.19 12.15 -18.18
N ASP A 76 7.27 11.41 -18.41
CA ASP A 76 7.56 10.18 -17.65
C ASP A 76 7.78 10.49 -16.15
N LEU A 77 8.42 11.61 -15.83
CA LEU A 77 8.51 12.11 -14.45
C LEU A 77 7.13 12.39 -13.84
N GLN A 78 6.24 13.05 -14.60
CA GLN A 78 4.90 13.38 -14.12
C GLN A 78 4.05 12.12 -13.86
N ASP A 79 4.11 11.14 -14.77
CA ASP A 79 3.41 9.86 -14.61
C ASP A 79 3.90 9.13 -13.36
N ALA A 80 5.21 9.13 -13.10
CA ALA A 80 5.78 8.55 -11.89
C ALA A 80 5.31 9.26 -10.60
N LYS A 81 5.14 10.59 -10.62
CA LYS A 81 4.59 11.35 -9.49
C LYS A 81 3.16 10.93 -9.18
N VAL A 82 2.31 10.78 -10.21
CA VAL A 82 0.92 10.32 -10.04
C VAL A 82 0.89 8.95 -9.38
N VAL A 83 1.67 8.00 -9.89
CA VAL A 83 1.76 6.64 -9.35
C VAL A 83 2.25 6.65 -7.89
N LEU A 84 3.20 7.52 -7.53
CA LEU A 84 3.67 7.65 -6.15
C LEU A 84 2.55 8.16 -5.22
N ILE A 85 1.76 9.14 -5.67
CA ILE A 85 0.62 9.68 -4.91
C ILE A 85 -0.42 8.59 -4.66
N GLU A 86 -0.80 7.84 -5.69
CA GLU A 86 -1.75 6.73 -5.58
C GLU A 86 -1.24 5.65 -4.60
N THR A 87 0.06 5.34 -4.65
CA THR A 87 0.68 4.36 -3.76
C THR A 87 0.66 4.84 -2.30
N LYS A 88 0.95 6.12 -2.06
CA LYS A 88 0.83 6.73 -0.72
C LYS A 88 -0.62 6.71 -0.22
N GLN A 89 -1.58 6.98 -1.10
CA GLN A 89 -3.00 6.89 -0.74
C GLN A 89 -3.37 5.46 -0.31
N GLN A 90 -2.93 4.45 -1.06
CA GLN A 90 -3.15 3.03 -0.70
C GLN A 90 -2.47 2.66 0.62
N GLN A 91 -1.26 3.15 0.86
CA GLN A 91 -0.55 2.96 2.13
C GLN A 91 -1.34 3.53 3.31
N LEU A 92 -1.81 4.77 3.21
CA LEU A 92 -2.60 5.42 4.25
C LEU A 92 -3.93 4.70 4.50
N ALA A 93 -4.61 4.28 3.44
CA ALA A 93 -5.82 3.47 3.54
C ALA A 93 -5.55 2.12 4.24
N ALA A 94 -4.43 1.46 3.93
CA ALA A 94 -4.03 0.23 4.60
C ALA A 94 -3.76 0.44 6.09
N ILE A 95 -3.12 1.55 6.46
CA ILE A 95 -2.88 1.93 7.87
C ILE A 95 -4.21 2.12 8.59
N VAL A 96 -5.11 2.95 8.06
CA VAL A 96 -6.44 3.22 8.65
C VAL A 96 -7.24 1.93 8.80
N ASN A 97 -7.28 1.09 7.77
CA ASN A 97 -7.96 -0.20 7.80
C ASN A 97 -7.36 -1.18 8.82
N THR A 98 -6.06 -1.09 9.08
CA THR A 98 -5.38 -1.91 10.09
C THR A 98 -5.77 -1.43 11.49
N TYR A 99 -5.74 -0.12 11.75
CA TYR A 99 -6.22 0.46 13.00
C TYR A 99 -7.69 0.13 13.29
N GLN A 100 -8.57 0.25 12.30
CA GLN A 100 -9.98 -0.11 12.45
C GLN A 100 -10.16 -1.61 12.74
N ALA A 101 -9.37 -2.49 12.13
CA ALA A 101 -9.47 -3.92 12.39
C ALA A 101 -8.99 -4.30 13.81
N LEU A 102 -8.03 -3.56 14.36
CA LEU A 102 -7.50 -3.76 15.71
C LEU A 102 -8.42 -3.22 16.81
N GLY A 103 -9.17 -2.14 16.55
CA GLY A 103 -10.06 -1.51 17.55
C GLY A 103 -11.57 -1.67 17.32
N GLY A 104 -12.02 -1.96 16.10
CA GLY A 104 -13.40 -1.74 15.67
C GLY A 104 -14.25 -2.98 15.37
N ARG A 105 -13.67 -4.18 15.26
CA ARG A 105 -14.47 -5.43 15.12
C ARG A 105 -15.00 -5.92 16.48
N ARG A 106 -15.51 -4.99 17.30
CA ARG A 106 -16.14 -5.26 18.59
C ARG A 106 -17.50 -4.58 18.81
N SER A 107 -18.11 -4.00 17.77
CA SER A 107 -19.55 -3.71 17.78
C SER A 107 -20.27 -4.70 16.87
N HIS A 108 -20.83 -5.75 17.49
CA HIS A 108 -21.87 -6.59 16.92
C HIS A 108 -22.97 -5.73 16.29
N PRO A 109 -23.46 -6.12 15.11
CA PRO A 109 -24.82 -6.65 15.00
C PRO A 109 -24.69 -8.04 14.36
N ASP A 110 -25.25 -9.11 14.93
CA ASP A 110 -26.67 -9.44 14.83
C ASP A 110 -27.07 -10.47 15.90
N LEU A 111 -28.36 -10.43 16.22
CA LEU A 111 -29.17 -11.43 16.92
C LEU A 111 -29.06 -12.83 16.29
#